data_AF-A0A2N1F5N1-F1
#
_entry.id   AF-A0A2N1F5N1-F1
#
_cell.length_a   1.000
_cell.length_b   1.000
_cell.length_c   1.000
_cell.angle_alpha   90.00
_cell.angle_beta   90.00
_cell.angle_gamma   90.00
#
_symmetry.space_group_name_H-M   'P 1'
#
loop_
_entity.id
_entity.type
_entity.pdbx_description
1 polymer ?
#
loop_
_entity_poly.entity_id
_entity_poly.type
_entity_poly.pdbx_seq_one_letter_code
_entity_poly.pdbx_strand_id
1 'polypeptide(L)'
;MDPFLFGFSLSVFSLLLLLINAVLFFSKRNKFKSNLYKYVTIYLLVLFVVELFCNGIGFLYPGQNFYLSHFYFNAQFILLNIVFYRLFNNNKLKKIVIFNYVVVTFIIIGMYIYNNELFWQFNLFEIASTSALLIVYSLIHMFNTLGKSKKLFYLTIGLILYVLCSSLIFLFGNYELVFIEDPYIDIWIFNTLFYIIYQALIFTEWRYINKHGISDE
;
A
#
# COMPACT_ATOMS: atom_id res chain seq x y z
N MET A 1 24.22 10.78 13.91
CA MET A 1 23.83 9.46 13.37
C MET A 1 23.99 9.57 11.87
N ASP A 2 24.65 8.62 11.22
CA ASP A 2 24.79 8.62 9.75
C ASP A 2 23.39 8.74 9.11
N PRO A 3 23.12 9.69 8.21
CA PRO A 3 21.83 9.84 7.53
C PRO A 3 21.30 8.53 6.95
N PHE A 4 22.19 7.66 6.47
CA PHE A 4 21.85 6.33 5.97
C PHE A 4 21.30 5.41 7.08
N LEU A 5 21.97 5.37 8.24
CA LEU A 5 21.53 4.59 9.40
C LEU A 5 20.19 5.10 9.96
N PHE A 6 19.95 6.41 9.91
CA PHE A 6 18.68 6.99 10.32
C PHE A 6 17.53 6.55 9.41
N GLY A 7 17.68 6.71 8.10
CA GLY A 7 16.67 6.27 7.11
C GLY A 7 16.38 4.78 7.21
N PHE A 8 17.41 3.95 7.35
CA PHE A 8 17.25 2.50 7.52
C PHE A 8 16.54 2.15 8.83
N SER A 9 16.91 2.78 9.95
CA SER A 9 16.26 2.54 11.25
C SER A 9 14.77 2.90 11.20
N LEU A 10 14.43 3.99 10.50
CA LEU A 10 13.04 4.39 10.29
C LEU A 10 12.28 3.36 9.43
N SER A 11 12.92 2.82 8.41
CA SER A 11 12.36 1.75 7.56
C SER A 11 12.07 0.48 8.37
N VAL A 12 13.02 0.03 9.19
CA VAL A 12 12.84 -1.12 10.10
C VAL A 12 11.72 -0.86 11.10
N PHE A 13 11.65 0.34 11.67
CA PHE A 13 10.56 0.72 12.56
C PHE A 13 9.19 0.62 11.86
N SER A 14 9.09 1.08 10.61
CA SER A 14 7.86 0.97 9.83
C SER A 14 7.47 -0.49 9.53
N LEU A 15 8.46 -1.36 9.26
CA LEU A 15 8.26 -2.80 9.09
C LEU A 15 7.73 -3.46 10.38
N LEU A 16 8.25 -3.06 11.54
CA LEU A 16 7.75 -3.53 12.84
C LEU A 16 6.29 -3.12 13.08
N LEU A 17 5.91 -1.88 12.73
CA LEU A 17 4.52 -1.43 12.83
C LEU A 17 3.59 -2.26 11.93
N LEU A 18 4.01 -2.55 10.71
CA LEU A 18 3.27 -3.42 9.80
C LEU A 18 3.13 -4.84 10.36
N LEU A 19 4.20 -5.41 10.93
CA LEU A 19 4.15 -6.72 11.59
C LEU A 19 3.15 -6.73 12.73
N ILE A 20 3.18 -5.71 13.60
CA ILE A 20 2.23 -5.55 14.70
C ILE A 20 0.80 -5.52 14.15
N ASN A 21 0.52 -4.69 13.15
CA ASN A 21 -0.80 -4.62 12.52
C ASN A 21 -1.23 -5.96 11.91
N ALA A 22 -0.34 -6.63 11.17
CA ALA A 22 -0.62 -7.94 10.57
C ALA A 22 -0.96 -9.00 11.62
N VAL A 23 -0.19 -9.08 12.71
CA VAL A 23 -0.43 -10.00 13.83
C VAL A 23 -1.75 -9.67 14.55
N LEU A 24 -2.02 -8.39 14.80
CA LEU A 24 -3.25 -7.95 15.45
C LEU A 24 -4.49 -8.31 14.63
N PHE A 25 -4.46 -8.06 13.32
CA PHE A 25 -5.54 -8.46 12.42
C PHE A 25 -5.68 -9.99 12.36
N PHE A 26 -4.58 -10.71 12.23
CA PHE A 26 -4.58 -12.16 12.18
C PHE A 26 -5.16 -12.79 13.46
N SER A 27 -4.80 -12.27 14.63
CA SER A 27 -5.24 -12.80 15.93
C SER A 27 -6.76 -12.76 16.12
N LYS A 28 -7.46 -11.84 15.47
CA LYS A 28 -8.93 -11.69 15.57
C LYS A 28 -9.68 -12.26 14.35
N ARG A 29 -9.00 -12.91 13.41
CA ARG A 29 -9.64 -13.48 12.19
C ARG A 29 -10.76 -14.48 12.49
N ASN A 30 -10.63 -15.27 13.56
CA ASN A 30 -11.66 -16.25 13.94
C ASN A 30 -12.85 -15.61 14.66
N LYS A 31 -12.64 -14.44 15.28
CA LYS A 31 -13.69 -13.66 15.95
C LYS A 31 -14.58 -12.96 14.92
N PHE A 32 -13.96 -12.29 13.96
CA PHE A 32 -14.68 -11.56 12.91
C PHE A 32 -14.74 -12.44 11.66
N LYS A 33 -15.81 -13.25 11.54
CA LYS A 33 -16.09 -14.12 10.37
C LYS A 33 -16.51 -13.34 9.11
N SER A 34 -15.99 -12.12 8.94
CA SER A 34 -16.23 -11.25 7.80
C SER A 34 -15.19 -11.54 6.71
N ASN A 35 -15.65 -11.69 5.47
CA ASN A 35 -14.76 -11.79 4.33
C ASN A 35 -13.95 -10.51 4.17
N LEU A 36 -14.56 -9.35 4.35
CA LEU A 36 -13.85 -8.06 4.28
C LEU A 36 -12.66 -8.03 5.25
N TYR A 37 -12.88 -8.42 6.51
CA TYR A 37 -11.84 -8.51 7.51
C TYR A 37 -10.71 -9.46 7.09
N LYS A 38 -11.07 -10.65 6.58
CA LYS A 38 -10.12 -11.65 6.09
C LYS A 38 -9.22 -11.10 4.99
N TYR A 39 -9.77 -10.38 4.00
CA TYR A 39 -8.95 -9.84 2.90
C TYR A 39 -8.05 -8.68 3.34
N VAL A 40 -8.47 -7.87 4.31
CA VAL A 40 -7.58 -6.88 4.94
C VAL A 40 -6.44 -7.57 5.70
N THR A 41 -6.72 -8.67 6.41
CA THR A 41 -5.66 -9.47 7.06
C THR A 41 -4.66 -10.03 6.04
N ILE A 42 -5.15 -10.60 4.94
CA ILE A 42 -4.28 -11.14 3.87
C ILE A 42 -3.43 -10.02 3.26
N TYR A 43 -4.03 -8.86 2.99
CA TYR A 43 -3.34 -7.66 2.51
C TYR A 43 -2.14 -7.30 3.38
N LEU A 44 -2.34 -7.19 4.70
CA LEU A 44 -1.27 -6.83 5.63
C LEU A 44 -0.17 -7.89 5.72
N LEU A 45 -0.53 -9.18 5.69
CA LEU A 45 0.45 -10.27 5.72
C LEU A 45 1.30 -10.33 4.45
N VAL A 46 0.69 -10.18 3.28
CA VAL A 46 1.42 -10.19 2.01
C VAL A 46 2.34 -8.98 1.93
N LEU A 47 1.86 -7.78 2.28
CA LEU A 47 2.72 -6.59 2.33
C LEU A 47 3.85 -6.74 3.34
N PHE A 48 3.62 -7.38 4.49
CA PHE A 48 4.70 -7.65 5.45
C PHE A 48 5.80 -8.50 4.83
N VAL A 49 5.45 -9.56 4.10
CA VAL A 49 6.43 -10.41 3.42
C VAL A 49 7.21 -9.62 2.37
N VAL A 50 6.53 -8.84 1.52
CA VAL A 50 7.19 -8.01 0.51
C VAL A 50 8.14 -7.00 1.16
N GLU A 51 7.68 -6.28 2.19
CA GLU A 51 8.46 -5.26 2.89
C GLU A 51 9.67 -5.84 3.62
N LEU A 52 9.53 -7.05 4.18
CA LEU A 52 10.63 -7.79 4.78
C LEU A 52 11.74 -8.08 3.76
N PHE A 53 11.37 -8.49 2.54
CA PHE A 53 12.35 -8.68 1.46
C PHE A 53 12.95 -7.34 1.00
N CYS A 54 12.15 -6.28 0.87
CA CYS A 54 12.64 -4.94 0.52
C CYS A 54 13.70 -4.43 1.51
N ASN A 55 13.42 -4.56 2.82
CA ASN A 55 14.33 -4.15 3.88
C ASN A 55 15.56 -5.06 3.97
N GLY A 56 15.37 -6.38 3.87
CA GLY A 56 16.45 -7.36 3.93
C GLY A 56 17.44 -7.20 2.77
N ILE A 57 16.94 -7.10 1.54
CA ILE A 57 17.77 -6.90 0.35
C ILE A 57 18.35 -5.49 0.32
N GLY A 58 17.58 -4.47 0.70
CA GLY A 58 18.11 -3.09 0.80
C GLY A 58 19.26 -2.95 1.80
N PHE A 59 19.26 -3.75 2.87
CA PHE A 59 20.36 -3.79 3.84
C PHE A 59 21.59 -4.56 3.32
N LEU A 60 21.37 -5.74 2.72
CA LEU A 60 22.47 -6.61 2.26
C LEU A 60 23.10 -6.12 0.95
N TYR A 61 22.28 -5.55 0.06
CA TYR A 61 22.65 -5.09 -1.28
C TYR A 61 21.98 -3.73 -1.58
N PRO A 62 22.49 -2.62 -1.03
CA PRO A 62 21.92 -1.29 -1.24
C PRO A 62 21.74 -0.96 -2.73
N GLY A 63 20.56 -0.46 -3.10
CA GLY A 63 20.22 -0.07 -4.48
C GLY A 63 19.85 -1.22 -5.43
N GLN A 64 19.90 -2.48 -5.00
CA GLN A 64 19.52 -3.63 -5.84
C GLN A 64 18.07 -4.11 -5.62
N ASN A 65 17.25 -3.33 -4.92
CA ASN A 65 15.88 -3.69 -4.54
C ASN A 65 14.80 -3.06 -5.45
N PHE A 66 15.15 -2.39 -6.56
CA PHE A 66 14.18 -1.72 -7.43
C PHE A 66 13.09 -2.65 -7.95
N TYR A 67 13.47 -3.86 -8.38
CA TYR A 67 12.53 -4.86 -8.90
C TYR A 67 11.48 -5.28 -7.85
N LEU A 68 11.77 -5.14 -6.54
CA LEU A 68 10.83 -5.48 -5.47
C LEU A 68 9.66 -4.50 -5.40
N SER A 69 9.82 -3.29 -5.94
CA SER A 69 8.72 -2.32 -6.05
C SER A 69 7.57 -2.88 -6.87
N HIS A 70 7.82 -3.66 -7.93
CA HIS A 70 6.78 -4.31 -8.72
C HIS A 70 5.93 -5.27 -7.88
N PHE A 71 6.57 -6.03 -6.99
CA PHE A 71 5.84 -6.91 -6.08
C PHE A 71 5.00 -6.11 -5.09
N TYR A 72 5.53 -4.99 -4.60
CA TYR A 72 4.80 -4.11 -3.70
C TYR A 72 3.55 -3.50 -4.35
N PHE A 73 3.72 -2.81 -5.49
CA PHE A 73 2.63 -2.13 -6.17
C PHE A 73 1.57 -3.11 -6.69
N ASN A 74 1.97 -4.23 -7.31
CA ASN A 74 1.01 -5.23 -7.77
C ASN A 74 0.31 -5.95 -6.62
N ALA A 75 1.01 -6.32 -5.54
CA ALA A 75 0.37 -6.97 -4.39
C ALA A 75 -0.63 -6.01 -3.72
N GLN A 76 -0.24 -4.75 -3.52
CA GLN A 76 -1.12 -3.72 -2.99
C GLN A 76 -2.35 -3.54 -3.89
N PHE A 77 -2.15 -3.41 -5.20
CA PHE A 77 -3.22 -3.24 -6.18
C PHE A 77 -4.19 -4.43 -6.18
N ILE A 78 -3.69 -5.67 -6.34
CA ILE A 78 -4.52 -6.88 -6.40
C ILE A 78 -5.38 -7.02 -5.13
N LEU A 79 -4.74 -6.93 -3.97
CA LEU A 79 -5.42 -7.21 -2.70
C LEU A 79 -6.42 -6.12 -2.34
N LEU A 80 -6.10 -4.85 -2.61
CA LEU A 80 -7.03 -3.75 -2.37
C LEU A 80 -8.17 -3.71 -3.38
N ASN A 81 -7.99 -4.14 -4.63
CA ASN A 81 -9.12 -4.32 -5.56
C ASN A 81 -10.14 -5.31 -5.00
N ILE A 82 -9.71 -6.41 -4.37
CA ILE A 82 -10.60 -7.37 -3.72
C ILE A 82 -11.34 -6.72 -2.53
N VAL A 83 -10.65 -5.89 -1.75
CA VAL A 83 -11.25 -5.14 -0.63
C VAL A 83 -12.30 -4.15 -1.16
N PHE A 84 -11.97 -3.32 -2.15
CA PHE A 84 -12.90 -2.34 -2.73
C PHE A 84 -14.10 -2.98 -3.44
N TYR A 85 -13.89 -4.11 -4.13
CA TYR A 85 -14.99 -4.90 -4.69
C TYR A 85 -16.03 -5.30 -3.63
N ARG A 86 -15.58 -5.62 -2.42
CA ARG A 86 -16.46 -5.98 -1.29
C ARG A 86 -17.06 -4.77 -0.58
N LEU A 87 -16.36 -3.64 -0.57
CA LEU A 87 -16.84 -2.39 0.02
C LEU A 87 -17.93 -1.71 -0.81
N PHE A 88 -17.90 -1.83 -2.13
CA PHE A 88 -18.89 -1.18 -2.99
C PHE A 88 -20.18 -1.99 -3.07
N ASN A 89 -21.30 -1.41 -2.67
CA ASN A 89 -22.61 -2.05 -2.81
C ASN A 89 -23.17 -1.96 -4.25
N ASN A 90 -22.72 -0.99 -5.04
CA ASN A 90 -23.19 -0.79 -6.41
C ASN A 90 -22.53 -1.79 -7.38
N ASN A 91 -23.34 -2.62 -8.03
CA ASN A 91 -22.89 -3.60 -9.02
C ASN A 91 -22.12 -2.97 -10.20
N LYS A 92 -22.43 -1.73 -10.60
CA LYS A 92 -21.68 -1.02 -11.64
C LYS A 92 -20.25 -0.73 -11.18
N LEU A 93 -20.06 -0.22 -9.95
CA LEU A 93 -18.74 0.03 -9.38
C LEU A 93 -17.93 -1.25 -9.24
N LYS A 94 -18.56 -2.35 -8.78
CA LYS A 94 -17.91 -3.67 -8.72
C LYS A 94 -17.37 -4.13 -10.08
N LYS A 95 -18.16 -3.97 -11.15
CA LYS A 95 -17.75 -4.30 -12.52
C LYS A 95 -16.60 -3.41 -12.99
N ILE A 96 -16.63 -2.11 -12.67
CA ILE A 96 -15.55 -1.17 -12.99
C ILE A 96 -14.25 -1.57 -12.31
N VAL A 97 -14.30 -1.94 -11.01
CA VAL A 97 -13.13 -2.41 -10.26
C VAL A 97 -12.51 -3.63 -10.95
N ILE A 98 -13.31 -4.64 -11.30
CA ILE A 98 -12.82 -5.84 -11.99
C ILE A 98 -12.24 -5.50 -13.37
N PHE A 99 -12.96 -4.69 -14.16
CA PHE A 99 -12.53 -4.32 -15.50
C PHE A 99 -11.19 -3.60 -15.49
N ASN A 100 -11.05 -2.57 -14.65
CA ASN A 100 -9.81 -1.82 -14.50
C ASN A 100 -8.67 -2.70 -13.99
N TYR A 101 -8.94 -3.57 -13.01
CA TYR A 101 -7.96 -4.54 -12.51
C TYR A 101 -7.43 -5.42 -13.66
N VAL A 102 -8.32 -6.01 -14.44
CA VAL A 102 -7.96 -6.90 -15.55
C VAL A 102 -7.17 -6.15 -16.63
N VAL A 103 -7.67 -4.99 -17.07
CA VAL A 103 -7.04 -4.19 -18.13
C VAL A 103 -5.65 -3.72 -17.72
N VAL A 104 -5.50 -3.12 -16.54
CA VAL A 104 -4.19 -2.61 -16.09
C VAL A 104 -3.19 -3.76 -15.90
N THR A 105 -3.62 -4.89 -15.33
CA THR A 105 -2.75 -6.06 -15.17
C THR A 105 -2.26 -6.59 -16.52
N PHE A 106 -3.15 -6.68 -17.53
CA PHE A 106 -2.74 -7.12 -18.88
C PHE A 106 -1.78 -6.15 -19.56
N ILE A 107 -1.99 -4.84 -19.40
CA ILE A 107 -1.06 -3.84 -19.95
C ILE A 107 0.32 -3.99 -19.30
N ILE A 108 0.39 -4.10 -17.97
CA ILE A 108 1.67 -4.27 -17.25
C ILE A 108 2.38 -5.55 -17.70
N ILE A 109 1.67 -6.68 -17.80
CA ILE A 109 2.24 -7.94 -18.30
C ILE A 109 2.75 -7.77 -19.74
N GLY A 110 1.97 -7.13 -20.61
CA GLY A 110 2.37 -6.85 -21.99
C GLY A 110 3.64 -5.98 -22.07
N MET A 111 3.78 -4.99 -21.17
CA MET A 111 4.99 -4.16 -21.09
C MET A 111 6.22 -4.97 -20.74
N TYR A 112 6.15 -5.89 -19.77
CA TYR A 112 7.30 -6.72 -19.40
C TYR A 112 7.66 -7.77 -20.44
N ILE A 113 6.67 -8.31 -21.17
CA ILE A 113 6.93 -9.21 -22.31
C ILE A 113 7.63 -8.45 -23.43
N TYR A 114 7.21 -7.21 -23.70
CA TYR A 114 7.79 -6.39 -24.77
C TYR A 114 9.19 -5.87 -24.41
N ASN A 115 9.39 -5.43 -23.17
CA ASN A 115 10.68 -4.96 -22.69
C ASN A 115 10.93 -5.43 -21.24
N ASN A 116 11.75 -6.46 -21.10
CA ASN A 116 12.12 -7.03 -19.80
C ASN A 116 12.98 -6.08 -18.94
N GLU A 117 13.63 -5.07 -19.53
CA GLU A 117 14.39 -4.08 -18.76
C GLU A 117 13.50 -3.24 -17.84
N LEU A 118 12.21 -3.10 -18.18
CA LEU A 118 11.22 -2.40 -17.35
C LEU A 118 10.98 -3.09 -16.00
N PHE A 119 11.39 -4.35 -15.82
CA PHE A 119 11.30 -5.09 -14.56
C PHE A 119 12.46 -4.78 -13.60
N TRP A 120 13.57 -4.25 -14.11
CA TRP A 120 14.76 -3.97 -13.30
C TRP A 120 14.83 -2.52 -12.81
N GLN A 121 13.84 -1.70 -13.17
CA GLN A 121 13.73 -0.27 -12.85
C GLN A 121 12.30 0.08 -12.43
N PHE A 122 12.07 1.29 -11.93
CA PHE A 122 10.71 1.74 -11.64
C PHE A 122 9.86 1.87 -12.91
N ASN A 123 8.85 1.01 -13.04
CA ASN A 123 7.87 1.11 -14.13
C ASN A 123 6.87 2.23 -13.80
N LEU A 124 7.11 3.41 -14.35
CA LEU A 124 6.30 4.61 -14.09
C LEU A 124 4.81 4.41 -14.45
N PHE A 125 4.51 3.64 -15.51
CA PHE A 125 3.12 3.37 -15.89
C PHE A 125 2.41 2.51 -14.84
N GLU A 126 3.07 1.44 -14.37
CA GLU A 126 2.55 0.59 -13.31
C GLU A 126 2.28 1.41 -12.05
N ILE A 127 3.26 2.20 -11.61
CA ILE A 127 3.17 3.01 -10.39
C ILE A 127 2.03 4.02 -10.50
N ALA A 128 1.94 4.77 -11.61
CA ALA A 128 0.89 5.75 -11.83
C ALA A 128 -0.50 5.12 -11.92
N SER A 129 -0.66 4.07 -12.76
CA SER A 129 -1.96 3.49 -13.05
C SER A 129 -2.56 2.76 -11.83
N THR A 130 -1.76 1.95 -11.14
CA THR A 130 -2.21 1.22 -9.94
C THR A 130 -2.57 2.19 -8.82
N SER A 131 -1.70 3.17 -8.55
CA SER A 131 -1.92 4.17 -7.50
C SER A 131 -3.14 5.05 -7.77
N ALA A 132 -3.28 5.58 -8.99
CA ALA A 132 -4.39 6.44 -9.36
C ALA A 132 -5.75 5.73 -9.18
N LEU A 133 -5.84 4.47 -9.61
CA LEU A 133 -7.06 3.68 -9.42
C LEU A 133 -7.38 3.44 -7.94
N LEU A 134 -6.39 3.08 -7.13
CA LEU A 134 -6.59 2.90 -5.69
C LEU A 134 -7.04 4.20 -5.01
N ILE A 135 -6.48 5.34 -5.39
CA ILE A 135 -6.88 6.66 -4.89
C ILE A 135 -8.34 6.94 -5.30
N VAL A 136 -8.71 6.74 -6.57
CA VAL A 136 -10.08 6.92 -7.04
C VAL A 136 -11.07 6.04 -6.28
N TYR A 137 -10.77 4.76 -6.08
CA TYR A 137 -11.64 3.86 -5.32
C TYR A 137 -11.76 4.30 -3.86
N SER A 138 -10.67 4.73 -3.26
CA SER A 138 -10.65 5.24 -1.90
C SER A 138 -11.50 6.50 -1.76
N LEU A 139 -11.43 7.44 -2.71
CA LEU A 139 -12.26 8.65 -2.72
C LEU A 139 -13.74 8.33 -2.91
N ILE A 140 -14.08 7.41 -3.81
CA ILE A 140 -15.47 6.93 -3.99
C ILE A 140 -15.98 6.30 -2.68
N HIS A 141 -15.16 5.47 -2.04
CA HIS A 141 -15.51 4.87 -0.75
C HIS A 141 -15.76 5.94 0.32
N MET A 142 -14.85 6.91 0.45
CA MET A 142 -14.96 8.01 1.40
C MET A 142 -16.25 8.80 1.16
N PHE A 143 -16.56 9.15 -0.08
CA PHE A 143 -17.79 9.85 -0.43
C PHE A 143 -19.05 9.05 -0.07
N ASN A 144 -19.04 7.75 -0.32
CA ASN A 144 -20.18 6.87 -0.01
C ASN A 144 -20.40 6.66 1.50
N THR A 145 -19.33 6.74 2.30
CA THR A 145 -19.37 6.46 3.75
C THR A 145 -19.44 7.72 4.61
N LEU A 146 -19.11 8.89 4.06
CA LEU A 146 -19.10 10.16 4.78
C LEU A 146 -20.43 10.44 5.48
N GLY A 147 -20.38 10.63 6.80
CA GLY A 147 -21.56 10.88 7.63
C GLY A 147 -22.51 9.69 7.84
N LYS A 148 -22.23 8.52 7.22
CA LYS A 148 -23.11 7.33 7.29
C LYS A 148 -22.51 6.19 8.09
N SER A 149 -21.24 5.85 7.85
CA SER A 149 -20.57 4.74 8.52
C SER A 149 -19.07 4.97 8.59
N LYS A 150 -18.39 4.28 9.51
CA LYS A 150 -16.91 4.28 9.60
C LYS A 150 -16.27 2.98 9.11
N LYS A 151 -16.97 2.21 8.26
CA LYS A 151 -16.48 0.92 7.72
C LYS A 151 -15.19 1.16 6.93
N LEU A 152 -14.05 0.67 7.42
CA LEU A 152 -12.72 0.87 6.81
C LEU A 152 -12.33 2.34 6.55
N PHE A 153 -12.86 3.27 7.34
CA PHE A 153 -12.63 4.70 7.14
C PHE A 153 -11.17 5.10 7.36
N TYR A 154 -10.57 4.68 8.49
CA TYR A 154 -9.19 5.05 8.82
C TYR A 154 -8.20 4.36 7.90
N LEU A 155 -8.47 3.12 7.50
CA LEU A 155 -7.69 2.44 6.47
C LEU A 155 -7.73 3.20 5.15
N THR A 156 -8.91 3.64 4.71
CA THR A 156 -9.09 4.31 3.41
C THR A 156 -8.44 5.70 3.38
N ILE A 157 -8.60 6.52 4.42
CA ILE A 157 -7.97 7.84 4.46
C ILE A 157 -6.44 7.74 4.55
N GLY A 158 -5.93 6.75 5.30
CA GLY A 158 -4.50 6.48 5.35
C GLY A 158 -3.95 5.98 4.03
N LEU A 159 -4.72 5.15 3.32
CA LEU A 159 -4.38 4.67 1.98
C LEU A 159 -4.29 5.83 0.99
N ILE A 160 -5.24 6.77 0.98
CA ILE A 160 -5.18 7.95 0.11
C ILE A 160 -3.90 8.74 0.39
N LEU A 161 -3.65 9.08 1.66
CA LEU A 161 -2.48 9.87 2.04
C LEU A 161 -1.18 9.19 1.62
N TYR A 162 -1.02 7.93 1.97
CA TYR A 162 0.20 7.19 1.65
C TYR A 162 0.38 6.96 0.16
N VAL A 163 -0.63 6.42 -0.54
CA VAL A 163 -0.50 6.10 -1.97
C VAL A 163 -0.29 7.36 -2.81
N LEU A 164 -0.95 8.47 -2.48
CA LEU A 164 -0.74 9.74 -3.18
C LEU A 164 0.71 10.23 -3.01
N CYS A 165 1.20 10.33 -1.77
CA CYS A 165 2.56 10.82 -1.53
C CYS A 165 3.64 9.84 -2.03
N SER A 166 3.44 8.55 -1.80
CA SER A 166 4.35 7.49 -2.25
C SER A 166 4.45 7.47 -3.77
N SER A 167 3.32 7.47 -4.49
CA SER A 167 3.34 7.48 -5.96
C SER A 167 4.05 8.69 -6.55
N LEU A 168 3.86 9.89 -5.98
CA LEU A 168 4.64 11.06 -6.38
C LEU A 168 6.14 10.85 -6.16
N ILE A 169 6.54 10.39 -4.97
CA ILE A 169 7.95 10.10 -4.66
C ILE A 169 8.54 9.11 -5.67
N PHE A 170 7.85 8.00 -5.98
CA PHE A 170 8.35 7.01 -6.92
C PHE A 170 8.35 7.50 -8.38
N LEU A 171 7.39 8.32 -8.79
CA LEU A 171 7.36 8.91 -10.14
C LEU A 171 8.53 9.89 -10.35
N PHE A 172 8.95 10.57 -9.29
CA PHE A 172 10.09 11.48 -9.30
C PHE A 172 11.41 10.82 -8.87
N GLY A 173 11.38 9.64 -8.24
CA GLY A 173 12.55 8.98 -7.65
C GLY A 173 13.57 8.43 -8.65
N ASN A 174 13.25 8.42 -9.95
CA ASN A 174 14.22 8.15 -11.02
C ASN A 174 15.18 9.33 -11.27
N TYR A 175 14.85 10.51 -10.75
CA TYR A 175 15.77 11.65 -10.71
C TYR A 175 16.53 11.58 -9.38
N GLU A 176 17.84 11.84 -9.37
CA GLU A 176 18.67 11.93 -8.15
C GLU A 176 18.22 13.12 -7.28
N LEU A 177 17.03 13.03 -6.70
CA LEU A 177 16.38 14.11 -5.97
C LEU A 177 16.80 14.05 -4.51
N VAL A 178 17.84 14.82 -4.21
CA VAL A 178 18.21 15.21 -2.85
C VAL A 178 17.33 16.40 -2.47
N PHE A 179 16.58 16.29 -1.35
CA PHE A 179 15.68 17.37 -0.92
C PHE A 179 16.43 18.48 -0.17
N ILE A 180 17.41 18.10 0.64
CA ILE A 180 18.25 19.00 1.43
C ILE A 180 19.66 18.41 1.37
N GLU A 181 20.66 19.20 0.96
CA GLU A 181 22.06 18.77 0.92
C GLU A 181 22.76 18.95 2.28
N ASP A 182 22.30 19.88 3.12
CA ASP A 182 22.81 20.12 4.48
C ASP A 182 21.69 20.31 5.52
N PRO A 183 21.38 19.29 6.35
CA PRO A 183 21.89 17.92 6.30
C PRO A 183 21.30 17.13 5.12
N TYR A 184 22.04 16.15 4.58
CA TYR A 184 21.58 15.27 3.50
C TYR A 184 20.29 14.53 3.89
N ILE A 185 19.16 14.90 3.28
CA ILE A 185 17.86 14.23 3.48
C ILE A 185 17.35 13.70 2.16
N ASP A 186 17.29 12.37 2.11
CA ASP A 186 16.79 11.60 0.98
C ASP A 186 15.26 11.63 0.91
N ILE A 187 14.69 11.75 -0.30
CA ILE A 187 13.25 11.70 -0.56
C ILE A 187 12.62 10.42 0.00
N TRP A 188 13.36 9.31 0.06
CA TRP A 188 12.88 8.04 0.58
C TRP A 188 12.46 8.10 2.06
N ILE A 189 13.04 9.01 2.86
CA ILE A 189 12.65 9.20 4.27
C ILE A 189 11.18 9.64 4.37
N PHE A 190 10.74 10.52 3.47
CA PHE A 190 9.34 10.97 3.46
C PHE A 190 8.37 9.84 3.11
N ASN A 191 8.74 8.96 2.17
CA ASN A 191 7.95 7.79 1.85
C ASN A 191 7.73 6.91 3.09
N THR A 192 8.79 6.66 3.86
CA THR A 192 8.73 5.92 5.12
C THR A 192 7.90 6.63 6.17
N LEU A 193 8.00 7.96 6.30
CA LEU A 193 7.17 8.75 7.22
C LEU A 193 5.68 8.64 6.90
N PHE A 194 5.29 8.80 5.63
CA PHE A 194 3.90 8.61 5.20
C PHE A 194 3.43 7.18 5.43
N TYR A 195 4.31 6.19 5.26
CA TYR A 195 4.00 4.80 5.56
C TYR A 195 3.75 4.58 7.05
N ILE A 196 4.54 5.17 7.95
CA ILE A 196 4.31 5.13 9.40
C ILE A 196 2.95 5.72 9.77
N ILE A 197 2.58 6.87 9.18
CA ILE A 197 1.26 7.47 9.38
C ILE A 197 0.16 6.50 8.91
N TYR A 198 0.34 5.84 7.78
CA TYR A 198 -0.59 4.83 7.30
C TYR A 198 -0.71 3.65 8.27
N GLN A 199 0.40 3.14 8.82
CA GLN A 199 0.37 2.08 9.83
C GLN A 199 -0.35 2.51 11.12
N ALA A 200 -0.19 3.76 11.56
CA ALA A 200 -0.93 4.29 12.71
C ALA A 200 -2.45 4.35 12.45
N LEU A 201 -2.85 4.69 11.22
CA LEU A 201 -4.26 4.69 10.81
C LEU A 201 -4.83 3.28 10.67
N ILE A 202 -4.07 2.31 10.18
CA ILE A 202 -4.46 0.88 10.17
C ILE A 202 -4.65 0.38 11.60
N PHE A 203 -3.77 0.73 12.53
CA PHE A 203 -3.92 0.37 13.94
C PHE A 203 -5.20 0.99 14.54
N THR A 204 -5.48 2.25 14.19
CA THR A 204 -6.71 2.94 14.60
C THR A 204 -7.96 2.24 14.06
N GLU A 205 -7.93 1.79 12.80
CA GLU A 205 -8.99 0.99 12.19
C GLU A 205 -9.20 -0.33 12.95
N TRP A 206 -8.12 -1.05 13.26
CA TRP A 206 -8.19 -2.29 14.03
C TRP A 206 -8.86 -2.08 15.39
N ARG A 207 -8.48 -1.01 16.12
CA ARG A 207 -9.11 -0.67 17.40
C ARG A 207 -10.59 -0.36 17.25
N TYR A 208 -10.96 0.36 16.18
CA TYR A 208 -12.35 0.68 15.90
C TYR A 208 -13.18 -0.59 15.65
N ILE A 209 -12.70 -1.47 14.75
CA ILE A 209 -13.33 -2.77 14.45
C ILE A 209 -13.41 -3.64 15.70
N ASN A 210 -12.36 -3.71 16.52
CA ASN A 210 -12.38 -4.57 17.69
C ASN A 210 -13.43 -4.14 18.73
N LYS A 211 -13.75 -2.83 18.78
CA LYS A 211 -14.76 -2.26 19.68
C LYS A 211 -16.19 -2.36 19.13
N HIS A 212 -16.38 -2.12 17.83
CA HIS A 212 -17.73 -2.00 17.23
C HIS A 212 -18.15 -3.19 16.36
N GLY A 213 -17.22 -4.12 16.08
CA GLY A 213 -17.41 -5.19 15.11
C GLY A 213 -17.22 -4.74 13.67
N ILE A 214 -17.36 -5.68 12.75
CA ILE A 214 -17.35 -5.46 11.30
C ILE A 214 -18.32 -6.45 10.65
N SER A 215 -19.21 -5.95 9.80
CA SER A 215 -20.15 -6.73 8.99
C SER A 215 -19.75 -6.72 7.52
N ASP A 216 -20.05 -7.80 6.81
CA ASP A 216 -19.96 -7.83 5.35
C ASP A 216 -21.11 -7.05 4.69
N GLU A 217 -22.26 -6.96 5.37
CA GLU A 217 -23.41 -6.11 5.03
C GLU A 217 -23.12 -4.62 5.23
#